data_AF-A0AAN7CEI1-F1
#
_entry.id   AF-A0AAN7CEI1-F1
#
_cell.length_a   1.000
_cell.length_b   1.000
_cell.length_c   1.000
_cell.angle_alpha   90.00
_cell.angle_beta   90.00
_cell.angle_gamma   90.00
#
_symmetry.space_group_name_H-M   'P 1'
#
loop_
_entity.id
_entity.type
_entity.pdbx_description
1 polymer ?
#
loop_
_entity_poly.entity_id
_entity_poly.type
_entity_poly.pdbx_seq_one_letter_code
_entity_poly.pdbx_strand_id
1 'polypeptide(L)'
;MHIEGTTRVQTISCVCLYLQSDTLRFLPPLSASLANPKECRLPRYLALAWDRDALPPPQLGMGRGAFRSTKSVVLVPKMHILTEALMRIMARDLETRVGSCCVSHFLYIPIYVEKRGILDISLLPELFEEVYKEMGASVPTDVMKARMKLRRNLGVPLC
;
A
#
# COMPACT_ATOMS: atom_id res chain seq x y z
N MET A 1 22.91 19.74 34.99
CA MET A 1 22.79 20.02 33.55
C MET A 1 21.90 18.93 32.96
N HIS A 2 20.63 19.27 32.72
CA HIS A 2 19.60 18.33 32.26
C HIS A 2 19.89 17.87 30.84
N ILE A 3 19.91 16.55 30.62
CA ILE A 3 19.82 15.97 29.27
C ILE A 3 18.35 15.62 29.07
N GLU A 4 17.62 16.51 28.39
CA GLU A 4 16.27 16.23 27.94
C GLU A 4 16.31 15.12 26.88
N GLY A 5 15.84 13.93 27.27
CA GLY A 5 15.54 12.85 26.35
C GLY A 5 14.34 13.26 25.49
N THR A 6 14.60 13.77 24.29
CA THR A 6 13.56 13.92 23.28
C THR A 6 13.17 12.53 22.78
N THR A 7 12.20 11.93 23.44
CA THR A 7 11.50 10.73 22.96
C THR A 7 10.85 11.09 21.64
N ARG A 8 11.55 10.80 20.53
CA ARG A 8 10.95 10.86 19.19
C ARG A 8 9.83 9.84 19.19
N VAL A 9 8.60 10.34 19.28
CA VAL A 9 7.39 9.57 18.95
C VAL A 9 7.50 9.26 17.47
N GLN A 10 8.13 8.12 17.18
CA GLN A 10 8.14 7.53 15.87
C GLN A 10 6.72 7.00 15.69
N THR A 11 5.91 7.68 14.89
CA THR A 11 4.57 7.21 14.55
C THR A 11 4.72 5.88 13.85
N ILE A 12 4.56 4.79 14.61
CA ILE A 12 4.57 3.43 14.09
C ILE A 12 3.34 3.35 13.19
N SER A 13 3.56 3.35 11.87
CA SER A 13 2.54 2.80 10.97
C SER A 13 2.28 1.38 11.46
N CYS A 14 1.05 1.14 11.90
CA CYS A 14 0.66 -0.14 12.49
C CYS A 14 0.99 -1.25 11.48
N VAL A 15 1.99 -2.08 11.78
CA VAL A 15 2.22 -3.31 11.05
C VAL A 15 1.19 -4.29 11.55
N CYS A 16 0.01 -4.28 10.95
CA CYS A 16 -0.97 -5.30 11.25
C CYS A 16 -0.54 -6.59 10.54
N LEU A 17 -0.02 -7.54 11.31
CA LEU A 17 0.23 -8.89 10.85
C LEU A 17 -1.13 -9.60 10.77
N TYR A 18 -1.62 -9.78 9.56
CA TYR A 18 -2.81 -10.58 9.30
C TYR A 18 -2.41 -11.87 8.61
N LEU A 19 -3.07 -12.98 8.98
CA LEU A 19 -3.06 -14.17 8.15
C LEU A 19 -3.67 -13.79 6.79
N GLN A 20 -3.03 -14.22 5.70
CA GLN A 20 -3.50 -13.95 4.34
C GLN A 20 -4.98 -14.35 4.16
N SER A 21 -5.44 -15.37 4.89
CA SER A 21 -6.81 -15.87 4.91
C SER A 21 -7.86 -14.87 5.38
N ASP A 22 -7.49 -13.85 6.16
CA ASP A 22 -8.46 -13.07 6.93
C ASP A 22 -8.73 -11.68 6.34
N THR A 23 -7.79 -11.13 5.55
CA THR A 23 -7.91 -9.78 4.98
C THR A 23 -7.41 -9.66 3.54
N LEU A 24 -6.42 -10.44 3.13
CA LEU A 24 -5.68 -10.29 1.87
C LEU A 24 -5.94 -11.41 0.86
N ARG A 25 -7.16 -11.98 0.82
CA ARG A 25 -7.54 -13.04 -0.14
C ARG A 25 -7.41 -12.65 -1.62
N PHE A 26 -7.33 -11.36 -1.92
CA PHE A 26 -7.12 -10.86 -3.28
C PHE A 26 -5.62 -10.83 -3.67
N LEU A 27 -4.71 -10.89 -2.70
CA LEU A 27 -3.30 -11.13 -3.02
C LEU A 27 -3.16 -12.61 -3.40
N PRO A 28 -2.48 -12.94 -4.51
CA PRO A 28 -2.23 -14.32 -4.86
C PRO A 28 -1.57 -15.05 -3.69
N PRO A 29 -1.87 -16.35 -3.47
CA PRO A 29 -1.23 -17.16 -2.44
C PRO A 29 0.28 -16.92 -2.44
N LEU A 30 0.84 -16.55 -1.30
CA LEU A 30 2.28 -16.38 -1.21
C LEU A 30 2.92 -17.74 -1.49
N SER A 31 3.72 -17.81 -2.56
CA SER A 31 4.41 -19.04 -2.92
C SER A 31 5.31 -19.47 -1.77
N ALA A 32 5.38 -20.78 -1.48
CA ALA A 32 6.32 -21.33 -0.51
C ALA A 32 7.79 -20.96 -0.83
N SER A 33 8.09 -20.61 -2.09
CA SER A 33 9.39 -20.06 -2.50
C SER A 33 9.75 -18.73 -1.82
N LEU A 34 8.76 -18.00 -1.27
CA LEU A 34 8.94 -16.76 -0.52
C LEU A 34 9.31 -17.00 0.95
N ALA A 35 9.38 -18.26 1.41
CA ALA A 35 9.82 -18.60 2.77
C ALA A 35 11.33 -18.41 2.97
N ASN A 36 12.13 -18.48 1.90
CA ASN A 36 13.56 -18.15 1.91
C ASN A 36 13.96 -17.34 0.67
N PRO A 37 13.57 -16.05 0.62
CA PRO A 37 13.72 -15.18 -0.55
C PRO A 37 15.16 -14.71 -0.78
N LYS A 38 16.16 -15.31 -0.11
CA LYS A 38 17.58 -14.96 -0.25
C LYS A 38 18.16 -15.29 -1.63
N GLU A 39 17.52 -16.18 -2.40
CA GLU A 39 18.06 -16.68 -3.68
C GLU A 39 17.07 -16.72 -4.85
N CYS A 40 15.84 -16.22 -4.70
CA CYS A 40 14.82 -16.36 -5.75
C CYS A 40 14.47 -15.02 -6.41
N ARG A 41 14.37 -15.04 -7.74
CA ARG A 41 13.69 -13.99 -8.53
C ARG A 41 12.33 -13.72 -7.88
N LEU A 42 12.20 -12.56 -7.24
CA LEU A 42 10.93 -12.17 -6.63
C LEU A 42 9.86 -11.98 -7.71
N PRO A 43 8.59 -12.27 -7.40
CA PRO A 43 7.50 -11.86 -8.26
C PRO A 43 7.58 -10.35 -8.51
N ARG A 44 7.27 -9.92 -9.74
CA ARG A 44 7.43 -8.52 -10.19
C ARG A 44 6.66 -7.50 -9.33
N TYR A 45 5.65 -7.96 -8.58
CA TYR A 45 4.81 -7.16 -7.69
C TYR A 45 5.40 -6.95 -6.28
N LEU A 46 6.50 -7.63 -5.93
CA LEU A 46 7.21 -7.50 -4.66
C LEU A 46 8.60 -6.88 -4.85
N ALA A 47 9.10 -6.29 -3.77
CA ALA A 47 10.48 -5.85 -3.61
C ALA A 47 11.01 -6.22 -2.21
N LEU A 48 12.33 -6.28 -2.07
CA LEU A 48 12.96 -6.40 -0.75
C LEU A 48 12.91 -5.04 -0.07
N ALA A 49 12.57 -4.99 1.22
CA ALA A 49 12.49 -3.75 1.98
C ALA A 49 13.83 -3.01 2.09
N TRP A 50 14.95 -3.65 1.76
CA TRP A 50 16.30 -3.07 1.72
C TRP A 50 16.80 -2.75 0.31
N ASP A 51 16.05 -3.11 -0.74
CA ASP A 51 16.39 -2.81 -2.13
C ASP A 51 16.21 -1.33 -2.39
N ARG A 52 17.32 -0.62 -2.63
CA ARG A 52 17.34 0.84 -2.81
C ARG A 52 17.01 1.28 -4.22
N ASP A 53 17.08 0.37 -5.18
CA ASP A 53 16.77 0.66 -6.57
C ASP A 53 15.27 0.46 -6.82
N ALA A 54 14.65 -0.45 -6.07
CA ALA A 54 13.20 -0.68 -6.11
C ALA A 54 12.39 0.23 -5.17
N LEU A 55 13.03 0.93 -4.22
CA LEU A 55 12.36 1.75 -3.21
C LEU A 55 12.76 3.22 -3.28
N PRO A 56 11.92 4.14 -2.77
CA PRO A 56 12.23 5.56 -2.78
C PRO A 56 13.52 5.89 -2.03
N PRO A 57 14.28 6.91 -2.47
CA PRO A 57 15.44 7.36 -1.74
C PRO A 57 15.05 7.91 -0.35
N PRO A 58 15.99 7.91 0.61
CA PRO A 58 15.77 8.56 1.91
C PRO A 58 15.32 10.00 1.76
N GLN A 59 14.30 10.41 2.53
CA GLN A 59 13.78 11.78 2.52
C GLN A 59 13.72 12.33 3.94
N LEU A 60 14.17 13.58 4.10
CA LEU A 60 14.19 14.26 5.40
C LEU A 60 12.77 14.29 5.99
N GLY A 61 12.65 13.91 7.27
CA GLY A 61 11.36 13.85 7.98
C GLY A 61 10.49 12.62 7.70
N MET A 62 10.85 11.75 6.74
CA MET A 62 10.00 10.65 6.27
C MET A 62 10.65 9.27 6.38
N GLY A 63 11.81 9.20 7.04
CA GLY A 63 12.56 7.96 7.21
C GLY A 63 13.50 7.66 6.04
N ARG A 64 13.97 6.40 5.98
CA ARG A 64 15.06 6.00 5.07
C ARG A 64 14.61 5.46 3.72
N GLY A 65 13.31 5.25 3.50
CA GLY A 65 12.78 4.61 2.28
C GLY A 65 13.05 3.10 2.22
N ALA A 66 14.29 2.68 2.48
CA ALA A 66 14.71 1.29 2.57
C ALA A 66 15.36 0.95 3.92
N PHE A 67 15.24 -0.31 4.33
CA PHE A 67 15.88 -0.87 5.52
C PHE A 67 17.39 -0.94 5.31
N ARG A 68 18.15 -0.67 6.38
CA ARG A 68 19.62 -0.69 6.33
C ARG A 68 20.19 -2.12 6.34
N SER A 69 19.44 -3.06 6.89
CA SER A 69 19.89 -4.43 7.14
C SER A 69 19.30 -5.36 6.09
N THR A 70 20.17 -6.15 5.46
CA THR A 70 19.80 -7.28 4.60
C THR A 70 19.58 -8.56 5.40
N LYS A 71 19.85 -8.55 6.71
CA LYS A 71 19.78 -9.74 7.59
C LYS A 71 18.34 -10.24 7.76
N SER A 72 17.38 -9.32 7.78
CA SER A 72 15.96 -9.63 7.85
C SER A 72 15.37 -9.54 6.46
N VAL A 73 14.74 -10.61 5.98
CA VAL A 73 14.00 -10.50 4.73
C VAL A 73 12.59 -10.01 5.00
N VAL A 74 12.38 -8.74 4.67
CA VAL A 74 11.06 -8.14 4.65
C VAL A 74 10.71 -7.88 3.19
N LEU A 75 9.56 -8.39 2.76
CA LEU A 75 9.03 -8.17 1.42
C LEU A 75 7.97 -7.09 1.50
N VAL A 76 7.99 -6.17 0.55
CA VAL A 76 7.00 -5.09 0.44
C VAL A 76 6.37 -5.10 -0.94
N PRO A 77 5.06 -4.83 -1.05
CA PRO A 77 4.43 -4.64 -2.35
C PRO A 77 4.97 -3.36 -3.01
N LYS A 78 5.08 -3.37 -4.33
CA LYS A 78 5.29 -2.14 -5.09
C LYS A 78 4.08 -1.21 -4.94
N MET A 79 4.29 0.09 -5.14
CA MET A 79 3.23 1.06 -4.83
C MET A 79 1.98 0.92 -5.69
N HIS A 80 2.08 0.61 -6.99
CA HIS A 80 0.89 0.35 -7.83
C HIS A 80 0.08 -0.85 -7.31
N ILE A 81 0.74 -1.89 -6.80
CA ILE A 81 0.10 -3.08 -6.22
C ILE A 81 -0.60 -2.72 -4.91
N LEU A 82 0.04 -1.92 -4.05
CA LEU A 82 -0.58 -1.46 -2.82
C LEU A 82 -1.79 -0.57 -3.11
N THR A 83 -1.69 0.36 -4.07
CA THR A 83 -2.78 1.22 -4.50
C THR A 83 -3.98 0.40 -5.00
N GLU A 84 -3.74 -0.57 -5.89
CA GLU A 84 -4.77 -1.48 -6.39
C GLU A 84 -5.43 -2.27 -5.24
N ALA A 85 -4.62 -2.83 -4.33
CA ALA A 85 -5.10 -3.56 -3.16
C ALA A 85 -6.05 -2.72 -2.29
N LEU A 86 -5.67 -1.47 -2.01
CA LEU A 86 -6.50 -0.55 -1.23
C LEU A 86 -7.82 -0.24 -1.93
N MET A 87 -7.82 -0.08 -3.26
CA MET A 87 -9.05 0.14 -4.05
C MET A 87 -9.96 -1.09 -4.06
N ARG A 88 -9.39 -2.30 -4.15
CA ARG A 88 -10.17 -3.54 -4.03
C ARG A 88 -10.81 -3.68 -2.65
N ILE A 89 -10.08 -3.35 -1.58
CA ILE A 89 -10.63 -3.35 -0.22
C ILE A 89 -11.72 -2.27 -0.09
N MET A 90 -11.53 -1.08 -0.66
CA MET A 90 -12.54 -0.02 -0.69
C MET A 90 -13.85 -0.49 -1.35
N ALA A 91 -13.77 -1.27 -2.43
CA ALA A 91 -14.95 -1.83 -3.07
C ALA A 91 -15.72 -2.79 -2.15
N ARG A 92 -15.00 -3.68 -1.46
CA ARG A 92 -15.56 -4.76 -0.65
C ARG A 92 -16.03 -4.32 0.74
N ASP A 93 -15.17 -3.61 1.47
CA ASP A 93 -15.17 -3.57 2.94
C ASP A 93 -15.34 -2.18 3.53
N LEU A 94 -15.73 -1.17 2.76
CA LEU A 94 -15.73 0.24 3.23
C LEU A 94 -16.43 0.45 4.59
N GLU A 95 -17.53 -0.27 4.84
CA GLU A 95 -18.32 -0.19 6.07
C GLU A 95 -17.71 -0.95 7.26
N THR A 96 -16.59 -1.62 7.04
CA THR A 96 -15.83 -2.29 8.10
C THR A 96 -14.71 -1.39 8.59
N ARG A 97 -14.22 -1.66 9.79
CA ARG A 97 -13.01 -1.03 10.33
C ARG A 97 -11.82 -1.15 9.37
N VAL A 98 -11.66 -2.31 8.72
CA VAL A 98 -10.56 -2.57 7.78
C VAL A 98 -10.67 -1.68 6.56
N GLY A 99 -11.86 -1.58 5.95
CA GLY A 99 -12.07 -0.72 4.80
C GLY A 99 -11.90 0.76 5.13
N SER A 100 -12.41 1.22 6.28
CA SER A 100 -12.18 2.59 6.76
C SER A 100 -10.68 2.89 6.91
N CYS A 101 -9.91 1.99 7.54
CA CYS A 101 -8.46 2.13 7.61
C CYS A 101 -7.81 2.18 6.22
N CYS A 102 -8.24 1.32 5.28
CA CYS A 102 -7.67 1.29 3.93
C CYS A 102 -7.98 2.55 3.13
N VAL A 103 -9.16 3.14 3.30
CA VAL A 103 -9.47 4.45 2.70
C VAL A 103 -8.54 5.53 3.23
N SER A 104 -8.29 5.57 4.54
CA SER A 104 -7.33 6.53 5.09
C SER A 104 -5.94 6.37 4.50
N HIS A 105 -5.47 5.13 4.32
CA HIS A 105 -4.17 4.87 3.66
C HIS A 105 -4.21 5.28 2.18
N PHE A 106 -5.30 5.00 1.48
CA PHE A 106 -5.48 5.38 0.08
C PHE A 106 -5.42 6.90 -0.10
N LEU A 107 -6.09 7.67 0.76
CA LEU A 107 -6.09 9.14 0.71
C LEU A 107 -4.71 9.77 0.96
N TYR A 108 -3.77 9.02 1.56
CA TYR A 108 -2.39 9.44 1.70
C TYR A 108 -1.53 9.20 0.46
N ILE A 109 -1.96 8.33 -0.47
CA ILE A 109 -1.21 8.01 -1.69
C ILE A 109 -1.01 9.26 -2.58
N PRO A 110 -2.03 10.06 -2.92
CA PRO A 110 -1.82 11.26 -3.74
C PRO A 110 -0.86 12.26 -3.08
N ILE A 111 -0.97 12.44 -1.76
CA ILE A 111 -0.25 13.46 -0.99
C ILE A 111 1.23 13.10 -0.84
N TYR A 112 1.53 11.84 -0.52
CA TYR A 112 2.86 11.42 -0.08
C TYR A 112 3.58 10.52 -1.08
N VAL A 113 2.86 9.84 -1.99
CA VAL A 113 3.44 8.87 -2.91
C VAL A 113 3.44 9.42 -4.34
N GLU A 114 2.28 9.80 -4.88
CA GLU A 114 2.14 10.27 -6.25
C GLU A 114 2.88 11.58 -6.49
N LYS A 115 2.64 12.60 -5.64
CA LYS A 115 3.32 13.90 -5.73
C LYS A 115 4.85 13.81 -5.74
N ARG A 116 5.40 12.67 -5.32
CA ARG A 116 6.84 12.40 -5.23
C ARG A 116 7.37 11.50 -6.35
N GLY A 117 6.52 11.13 -7.32
CA GLY A 117 6.88 10.26 -8.44
C GLY A 117 7.14 8.80 -8.04
N ILE A 118 6.65 8.37 -6.87
CA ILE A 118 6.85 6.99 -6.39
C ILE A 118 5.80 6.04 -6.99
N LEU A 119 4.59 6.56 -7.26
CA LEU A 119 3.54 5.81 -7.94
C LEU A 119 3.60 6.12 -9.43
N ASP A 120 3.87 5.09 -10.22
CA ASP A 120 3.58 5.10 -11.65
C ASP A 120 2.16 4.56 -11.86
N ILE A 121 1.23 5.47 -12.17
CA ILE A 121 -0.20 5.19 -12.34
C ILE A 121 -0.44 4.31 -13.57
N SER A 122 0.43 4.39 -14.59
CA SER A 122 0.30 3.59 -15.83
C SER A 122 0.50 2.09 -15.61
N LEU A 123 1.02 1.70 -14.44
CA LEU A 123 1.16 0.30 -14.02
C LEU A 123 -0.10 -0.25 -13.34
N LEU A 124 -1.12 0.59 -13.08
CA LEU A 124 -2.41 0.12 -12.58
C LEU A 124 -3.19 -0.54 -13.74
N PRO A 125 -4.01 -1.57 -13.47
CA PRO A 125 -4.96 -2.05 -14.47
C PRO A 125 -5.96 -0.94 -14.82
N GLU A 126 -6.44 -0.93 -16.07
CA GLU A 126 -7.24 0.15 -16.68
C GLU A 126 -8.35 0.70 -15.77
N LEU A 127 -9.17 -0.17 -15.20
CA LEU A 127 -10.24 0.21 -14.26
C LEU A 127 -9.71 1.02 -13.05
N PHE A 128 -8.60 0.59 -12.46
CA PHE A 128 -8.04 1.23 -11.27
C PHE A 128 -7.34 2.53 -11.63
N GLU A 129 -6.64 2.57 -12.77
CA GLU A 129 -6.08 3.81 -13.29
C GLU A 129 -7.17 4.88 -13.51
N GLU A 130 -8.25 4.51 -14.18
CA GLU A 130 -9.37 5.40 -14.47
C GLU A 130 -10.00 5.92 -13.17
N VAL A 131 -10.34 5.02 -12.24
CA VAL A 131 -10.94 5.40 -10.95
C VAL A 131 -9.97 6.25 -10.12
N TYR A 132 -8.67 5.95 -10.15
CA TYR A 132 -7.65 6.72 -9.42
C TYR A 132 -7.58 8.15 -9.97
N LYS A 133 -7.55 8.32 -11.30
CA LYS A 133 -7.54 9.64 -11.96
C LYS A 133 -8.82 10.43 -11.70
N GLU A 134 -9.98 9.77 -11.73
CA GLU A 134 -11.27 10.42 -11.48
C GLU A 134 -11.41 10.97 -10.05
N MET A 135 -10.81 10.31 -9.07
CA MET A 135 -10.82 10.82 -7.69
C MET A 135 -9.97 12.08 -7.52
N GLY A 136 -8.97 12.30 -8.37
CA GLY A 136 -8.06 13.43 -8.28
C GLY A 136 -7.29 13.52 -6.95
N ALA A 137 -6.49 14.58 -6.79
CA ALA A 137 -5.74 14.83 -5.55
C ALA A 137 -6.60 15.43 -4.41
N SER A 138 -7.90 15.66 -4.65
CA SER A 138 -8.82 16.35 -3.75
C SER A 138 -9.87 15.39 -3.16
N VAL A 139 -9.65 15.03 -1.89
CA VAL A 139 -10.48 14.32 -0.87
C VAL A 139 -12.00 14.66 -0.91
N PRO A 140 -12.88 14.06 -0.06
CA PRO A 140 -13.34 12.67 0.15
C PRO A 140 -14.68 12.34 -0.55
N THR A 141 -15.35 13.34 -1.16
CA THR A 141 -16.73 13.22 -1.69
C THR A 141 -16.84 12.17 -2.80
N ASP A 142 -15.74 11.93 -3.51
CA ASP A 142 -15.66 10.95 -4.59
C ASP A 142 -15.39 9.51 -4.13
N VAL A 143 -15.11 9.25 -2.84
CA VAL A 143 -14.83 7.89 -2.36
C VAL A 143 -16.05 6.98 -2.51
N MET A 144 -17.27 7.49 -2.29
CA MET A 144 -18.49 6.69 -2.48
C MET A 144 -18.73 6.39 -3.96
N LYS A 145 -18.52 7.39 -4.83
CA LYS A 145 -18.66 7.24 -6.27
C LYS A 145 -17.64 6.24 -6.82
N ALA A 146 -16.38 6.37 -6.39
CA ALA A 146 -15.29 5.44 -6.70
C ALA A 146 -15.62 4.02 -6.21
N ARG A 147 -16.08 3.87 -4.96
CA ARG A 147 -16.54 2.58 -4.43
C ARG A 147 -17.62 1.97 -5.31
N MET A 148 -18.65 2.73 -5.68
CA MET A 148 -19.75 2.21 -6.49
C MET A 148 -19.28 1.76 -7.88
N LYS A 149 -18.40 2.55 -8.52
CA LYS A 149 -17.78 2.17 -9.79
C LYS A 149 -16.94 0.91 -9.67
N LEU A 150 -16.13 0.79 -8.62
CA LEU A 150 -15.32 -0.40 -8.36
C LEU A 150 -16.17 -1.63 -8.05
N ARG A 151 -17.21 -1.52 -7.21
CA ARG A 151 -18.11 -2.64 -6.89
C ARG A 151 -18.76 -3.21 -8.14
N ARG A 152 -19.31 -2.33 -8.99
CA ARG A 152 -19.97 -2.71 -10.24
C ARG A 152 -19.02 -3.47 -11.17
N ASN A 153 -17.82 -2.94 -11.39
CA ASN A 153 -16.86 -3.54 -12.34
C ASN A 153 -16.14 -4.77 -11.77
N LEU A 154 -16.00 -4.89 -10.45
CA LEU A 154 -15.40 -6.05 -9.79
C LEU A 154 -16.41 -7.16 -9.45
N GLY A 155 -17.70 -6.98 -9.76
CA GLY A 155 -18.74 -7.95 -9.44
C GLY A 155 -18.98 -8.13 -7.93
N VAL A 156 -18.69 -7.11 -7.12
CA VAL A 156 -18.98 -7.14 -5.68
C VAL A 156 -20.48 -6.89 -5.50
N PRO A 157 -21.24 -7.81 -4.86
CA PRO A 157 -22.69 -7.67 -4.68
C PRO A 157 -23.06 -6.32 -4.06
N LEU A 158 -24.14 -5.68 -4.50
CA LEU A 158 -24.71 -4.53 -3.79
C LEU A 158 -25.47 -5.08 -2.59
N CYS A 159 -25.00 -4.75 -1.38
CA CYS A 159 -25.72 -5.05 -0.14
C CYS A 159 -26.70 -3.91 0.13
#